data_AF-A0A9D9SZW9-F1
#
_entry.id   AF-A0A9D9SZW9-F1
#
_cell.length_a   1.000
_cell.length_b   1.000
_cell.length_c   1.000
_cell.angle_alpha   90.00
_cell.angle_beta   90.00
_cell.angle_gamma   90.00
#
_symmetry.space_group_name_H-M   'P 1'
#
loop_
_entity.id
_entity.type
_entity.pdbx_description
1 polymer ?
#
loop_
_entity_poly.entity_id
_entity_poly.type
_entity_poly.pdbx_seq_one_letter_code
_entity_poly.pdbx_strand_id
1 'polypeptide(L)'
;NLVPPRAEAEIAFRLKSDLVGPGITEADVLAATACIMPCFEIVDSRIRDWKIRIQDTVADNASCGVFVLGDTEADPRKFDLPRLHVRVFKNGMPLSEGLGSAVQGNPLTAVAWLANTLGRYDIPLLAGDIILSGSVVPLEPVRAGDEMRCEVQGMGSAHCHFV
;
A
#
# COMPACT_ATOMS: atom_id res chain seq x y z
N ASN A 1 16.97 2.56 -12.33
CA ASN A 1 17.50 1.22 -11.97
C ASN A 1 17.20 0.96 -10.52
N LEU A 2 16.45 -0.10 -10.24
CA LEU A 2 16.26 -0.62 -8.89
C LEU A 2 17.48 -1.47 -8.50
N VAL A 3 17.78 -1.62 -7.21
CA VAL A 3 18.98 -2.30 -6.71
C VAL A 3 18.64 -3.74 -6.30
N PRO A 4 18.19 -4.09 -5.08
CA PRO A 4 17.53 -5.36 -4.79
C PRO A 4 16.01 -5.19 -4.55
N PRO A 5 15.18 -5.02 -5.60
CA PRO A 5 13.77 -4.72 -5.42
C PRO A 5 12.98 -5.89 -4.81
N ARG A 6 11.96 -5.53 -4.02
CA ARG A 6 10.93 -6.46 -3.54
C ARG A 6 9.55 -5.87 -3.81
N ALA A 7 8.62 -6.72 -4.21
CA ALA A 7 7.24 -6.33 -4.45
C ALA A 7 6.35 -6.73 -3.26
N GLU A 8 5.41 -5.87 -2.93
CA GLU A 8 4.39 -6.15 -1.93
C GLU A 8 3.02 -5.64 -2.37
N ALA A 9 1.97 -6.41 -2.08
CA ALA A 9 0.61 -6.06 -2.49
C ALA A 9 -0.09 -5.28 -1.37
N GLU A 10 -0.70 -4.16 -1.75
CA GLU A 10 -1.43 -3.30 -0.82
C GLU A 10 -2.79 -2.86 -1.38
N ILE A 11 -3.48 -2.06 -0.56
CA ILE A 11 -4.70 -1.35 -0.95
C ILE A 11 -4.36 0.15 -0.94
N ALA A 12 -4.39 0.79 -2.10
CA ALA A 12 -4.20 2.22 -2.22
C ALA A 12 -5.51 2.97 -1.98
N PHE A 13 -5.44 4.12 -1.32
CA PHE A 13 -6.54 5.04 -1.05
C PHE A 13 -6.32 6.32 -1.85
N ARG A 14 -7.34 6.78 -2.58
CA ARG A 14 -7.34 8.12 -3.16
C ARG A 14 -8.26 9.03 -2.37
N LEU A 15 -7.75 10.16 -1.91
CA LEU A 15 -8.54 11.12 -1.15
C LEU A 15 -9.38 12.03 -2.06
N LYS A 16 -10.59 12.39 -1.64
CA LYS A 16 -11.44 13.44 -2.26
C LYS A 16 -11.54 14.71 -1.42
N SER A 17 -11.07 14.66 -0.18
CA SER A 17 -11.00 15.81 0.73
C SER A 17 -9.78 15.66 1.63
N ASP A 18 -9.27 16.79 2.08
CA ASP A 18 -8.08 16.83 2.93
C ASP A 18 -8.32 16.10 4.27
N LEU A 19 -7.25 15.52 4.81
CA LEU A 19 -7.18 15.00 6.18
C LEU A 19 -6.11 15.80 6.92
N VAL A 20 -6.55 16.59 7.89
CA VAL A 20 -5.69 17.45 8.70
C VAL A 20 -5.67 16.94 10.13
N GLY A 21 -4.62 16.22 10.50
CA GLY A 21 -4.42 15.76 11.86
C GLY A 21 -3.97 16.87 12.82
N PRO A 22 -3.94 16.60 14.14
CA PRO A 22 -4.30 15.34 14.79
C PRO A 22 -5.81 15.19 15.05
N GLY A 23 -6.23 13.97 15.40
CA GLY A 23 -7.63 13.63 15.74
C GLY A 23 -8.40 12.90 14.63
N ILE A 24 -7.75 12.56 13.51
CA ILE A 24 -8.34 11.79 12.42
C ILE A 24 -8.66 10.37 12.87
N THR A 25 -9.89 9.93 12.63
CA THR A 25 -10.38 8.58 12.91
C THR A 25 -10.53 7.76 11.62
N GLU A 26 -10.74 6.45 11.73
CA GLU A 26 -11.06 5.59 10.58
C GLU A 26 -12.32 6.05 9.82
N ALA A 27 -13.31 6.59 10.55
CA ALA A 27 -14.53 7.12 9.96
C ALA A 27 -14.26 8.36 9.11
N ASP A 28 -13.35 9.24 9.56
CA ASP A 28 -12.93 10.42 8.80
C ASP A 28 -12.18 10.01 7.52
N VAL A 29 -11.28 9.03 7.61
CA VAL A 29 -10.59 8.47 6.44
C VAL A 29 -11.60 7.91 5.43
N LEU A 30 -12.55 7.08 5.88
CA LEU A 30 -13.57 6.50 5.00
C LEU A 30 -14.46 7.58 4.36
N ALA A 31 -14.78 8.64 5.10
CA ALA A 31 -15.53 9.78 4.59
C ALA A 31 -14.73 10.55 3.53
N ALA A 32 -13.43 10.76 3.78
CA ALA A 32 -12.51 11.49 2.90
C ALA A 32 -12.00 10.70 1.71
N THR A 33 -12.19 9.37 1.69
CA THR A 33 -11.74 8.51 0.58
C THR A 33 -12.71 8.58 -0.60
N ALA A 34 -12.15 8.86 -1.77
CA ALA A 34 -12.83 8.83 -3.07
C ALA A 34 -13.04 7.40 -3.53
N CYS A 35 -11.95 6.65 -3.62
CA CYS A 35 -11.91 5.25 -4.04
C CYS A 35 -10.70 4.53 -3.44
N ILE A 36 -10.76 3.20 -3.49
CA ILE A 36 -9.64 2.30 -3.19
C ILE A 36 -9.29 1.49 -4.43
N MET A 37 -8.02 1.10 -4.54
CA MET A 37 -7.48 0.35 -5.68
C MET A 37 -6.54 -0.76 -5.19
N PRO A 38 -6.48 -1.92 -5.88
CA PRO A 38 -5.36 -2.84 -5.74
C PRO A 38 -4.08 -2.14 -6.16
N CYS A 39 -2.98 -2.35 -5.45
CA CYS A 39 -1.68 -1.85 -5.90
C CYS A 39 -0.53 -2.80 -5.52
N PHE A 40 0.61 -2.53 -6.15
CA PHE A 40 1.90 -3.00 -5.67
C PHE A 40 2.76 -1.82 -5.25
N GLU A 41 3.43 -1.93 -4.10
CA GLU A 41 4.65 -1.18 -3.83
C GLU A 41 5.85 -2.03 -4.25
N ILE A 42 6.79 -1.40 -4.97
CA ILE A 42 8.08 -1.97 -5.29
C ILE A 42 9.11 -1.23 -4.43
N VAL A 43 9.38 -1.81 -3.26
CA VAL A 43 10.39 -1.29 -2.34
C VAL A 43 11.79 -1.66 -2.81
N ASP A 44 12.73 -0.78 -2.53
CA ASP A 44 14.12 -0.92 -2.90
C ASP A 44 15.01 -0.31 -1.81
N SER A 45 16.04 -1.03 -1.38
CA SER A 45 16.92 -0.55 -0.31
C SER A 45 18.25 -0.07 -0.85
N ARG A 46 18.66 1.14 -0.46
CA ARG A 46 20.00 1.68 -0.78
C ARG A 46 21.06 1.19 0.22
N ILE A 47 20.66 0.33 1.16
CA ILE A 47 21.51 -0.25 2.17
C ILE A 47 21.86 -1.68 1.80
N ARG A 48 23.15 -1.99 1.91
CA ARG A 48 23.72 -3.26 1.46
C ARG A 48 23.00 -4.45 2.09
N ASP A 49 22.63 -5.40 1.23
CA ASP A 49 22.02 -6.70 1.59
C ASP A 49 20.73 -6.59 2.41
N TRP A 50 19.99 -5.48 2.35
CA TRP A 50 18.81 -5.25 3.22
C TRP A 50 19.12 -5.37 4.72
N LYS A 51 20.38 -5.15 5.15
CA LYS A 51 20.78 -5.17 6.57
C LYS A 51 20.39 -3.86 7.25
N ILE A 52 19.09 -3.64 7.35
CA ILE A 52 18.47 -2.40 7.82
C ILE A 52 18.00 -2.50 9.27
N ARG A 53 18.06 -1.38 9.98
CA ARG A 53 17.31 -1.09 11.20
C ARG A 53 16.21 -0.08 10.87
N ILE A 54 15.29 0.20 11.80
CA ILE A 54 14.16 1.09 11.51
C ILE A 54 14.59 2.51 11.09
N GLN A 55 15.58 3.11 11.76
CA GLN A 55 16.07 4.44 11.38
C GLN A 55 16.72 4.46 9.99
N ASP A 56 17.26 3.32 9.57
CA ASP A 56 17.86 3.17 8.26
C ASP A 56 16.77 3.20 7.19
N THR A 57 15.68 2.45 7.38
CA THR A 57 14.49 2.50 6.53
C THR A 57 13.90 3.91 6.46
N VAL A 58 13.76 4.60 7.60
CA VAL A 58 13.22 5.98 7.66
C VAL A 58 14.12 6.95 6.91
N ALA A 59 15.43 6.93 7.15
CA ALA A 59 16.39 7.78 6.45
C ALA A 59 16.43 7.47 4.94
N ASP A 60 16.19 6.21 4.59
CA ASP A 60 16.09 5.74 3.23
C ASP A 60 14.66 5.89 2.67
N ASN A 61 13.96 6.98 2.99
CA ASN A 61 12.61 7.29 2.50
C ASN A 61 11.66 6.07 2.54
N ALA A 62 11.59 5.41 3.70
CA ALA A 62 10.84 4.17 3.93
C ALA A 62 11.18 2.99 3.00
N SER A 63 12.37 2.97 2.38
CA SER A 63 12.74 2.03 1.31
C SER A 63 11.82 2.08 0.09
N CYS A 64 11.07 3.17 -0.10
CA CYS A 64 10.21 3.33 -1.27
C CYS A 64 11.05 3.34 -2.55
N GLY A 65 10.57 2.62 -3.57
CA GLY A 65 11.09 2.65 -4.93
C GLY A 65 10.06 3.25 -5.88
N VAL A 66 9.13 2.43 -6.34
CA VAL A 66 8.01 2.83 -7.21
C VAL A 66 6.73 2.11 -6.79
N PHE A 67 5.57 2.54 -7.29
CA PHE A 67 4.31 1.82 -7.08
C PHE A 67 3.54 1.67 -8.38
N VAL A 68 2.64 0.69 -8.41
CA VAL A 68 1.74 0.40 -9.54
C VAL A 68 0.32 0.32 -9.03
N LEU A 69 -0.57 1.13 -9.59
CA LEU A 69 -2.00 1.07 -9.30
C LEU A 69 -2.69 0.14 -10.31
N GLY A 70 -3.63 -0.65 -9.84
CA GLY A 70 -4.57 -1.34 -10.71
C GLY A 70 -5.58 -0.38 -11.33
N ASP A 71 -6.19 -0.79 -12.45
CA ASP A 71 -7.11 0.07 -13.21
C ASP A 71 -8.49 0.23 -12.56
N THR A 72 -8.79 -0.55 -11.51
CA THR A 72 -10.11 -0.54 -10.87
C THR A 72 -10.16 0.38 -9.66
N GLU A 73 -10.99 1.40 -9.75
CA GLU A 73 -11.40 2.24 -8.63
C GLU A 73 -12.70 1.71 -8.02
N ALA A 74 -12.66 1.37 -6.74
CA ALA A 74 -13.83 0.86 -6.04
C ALA A 74 -14.24 1.77 -4.88
N ASP A 75 -15.55 1.85 -4.62
CA ASP A 75 -16.08 2.58 -3.46
C ASP A 75 -15.76 1.80 -2.17
N PRO A 76 -14.94 2.34 -1.25
CA PRO A 76 -14.53 1.62 -0.04
C PRO A 76 -15.71 1.21 0.84
N ARG A 77 -16.85 1.90 0.73
CA ARG A 77 -18.06 1.64 1.53
C ARG A 77 -18.77 0.34 1.15
N LYS A 78 -18.39 -0.29 0.03
CA LYS A 78 -18.94 -1.57 -0.42
C LYS A 78 -18.18 -2.78 0.13
N PHE A 79 -17.13 -2.57 0.92
CA PHE A 79 -16.23 -3.62 1.39
C PHE A 79 -16.08 -3.62 2.91
N ASP A 80 -15.95 -4.82 3.47
CA ASP A 80 -15.44 -5.03 4.83
C ASP A 80 -13.90 -5.06 4.74
N LEU A 81 -13.26 -3.88 4.85
CA LEU A 81 -11.83 -3.70 4.57
C LEU A 81 -10.91 -4.62 5.42
N PRO A 82 -11.14 -4.82 6.73
CA PRO A 82 -10.39 -5.81 7.52
C PRO A 82 -10.46 -7.25 6.97
N ARG A 83 -11.58 -7.62 6.34
CA ARG A 83 -11.79 -8.96 5.75
C ARG A 83 -11.53 -9.03 4.26
N LEU A 84 -11.06 -7.95 3.64
CA LEU A 84 -10.81 -7.91 2.22
C LEU A 84 -9.62 -8.83 1.89
N HIS A 85 -9.87 -9.86 1.09
CA HIS A 85 -8.88 -10.88 0.77
C HIS A 85 -8.06 -10.48 -0.46
N VAL A 86 -6.74 -10.55 -0.33
CA VAL A 86 -5.76 -10.25 -1.38
C VAL A 86 -4.95 -11.50 -1.68
N ARG A 87 -4.86 -11.88 -2.96
CA ARG A 87 -4.08 -13.02 -3.43
C ARG A 87 -3.01 -12.53 -4.39
N VAL A 88 -1.79 -13.01 -4.24
CA VAL A 88 -0.64 -12.63 -5.05
C VAL A 88 -0.13 -13.83 -5.83
N PHE A 89 0.23 -13.56 -7.07
CA PHE A 89 0.78 -14.53 -8.01
C PHE A 89 2.10 -13.99 -8.55
N LYS A 90 3.04 -14.92 -8.76
CA LYS A 90 4.32 -14.66 -9.43
C LYS A 90 4.48 -15.63 -10.59
N ASN A 91 4.69 -15.12 -11.79
CA ASN A 91 4.87 -15.93 -13.00
C ASN A 91 3.73 -16.94 -13.21
N GLY A 92 2.48 -16.48 -12.99
CA GLY A 92 1.26 -17.29 -13.10
C GLY A 92 0.98 -18.26 -11.93
N MET A 93 1.91 -18.42 -11.00
CA MET A 93 1.77 -19.33 -9.86
C MET A 93 1.30 -18.60 -8.60
N PRO A 94 0.38 -19.17 -7.79
CA PRO A 94 0.04 -18.62 -6.48
C PRO A 94 1.30 -18.49 -5.61
N LEU A 95 1.49 -17.31 -5.01
CA LEU A 95 2.65 -16.99 -4.19
C LEU A 95 2.28 -16.81 -2.72
N SER A 96 1.34 -15.90 -2.44
CA SER A 96 0.92 -15.54 -1.08
C SER A 96 -0.52 -15.01 -1.08
N GLU A 97 -1.12 -14.96 0.10
CA GLU A 97 -2.43 -14.34 0.29
C GLU A 97 -2.54 -13.75 1.70
N GLY A 98 -3.44 -12.79 1.89
CA GLY A 98 -3.61 -12.07 3.14
C GLY A 98 -4.93 -11.31 3.20
N LEU A 99 -5.28 -10.86 4.40
CA LEU A 99 -6.48 -10.04 4.64
C LEU A 99 -6.08 -8.61 4.94
N GLY A 100 -6.94 -7.64 4.61
CA GLY A 100 -6.70 -6.22 4.93
C GLY A 100 -6.39 -5.98 6.42
N SER A 101 -6.89 -6.83 7.33
CA SER A 101 -6.56 -6.79 8.76
C SER A 101 -5.08 -7.03 9.10
N ALA A 102 -4.27 -7.55 8.18
CA ALA A 102 -2.81 -7.58 8.34
C ALA A 102 -2.21 -6.17 8.48
N VAL A 103 -2.89 -5.17 7.91
CA VAL A 103 -2.50 -3.77 7.98
C VAL A 103 -3.09 -3.13 9.23
N GLN A 104 -2.36 -3.24 10.34
CA GLN A 104 -2.75 -2.65 11.64
C GLN A 104 -4.20 -2.98 12.09
N GLY A 105 -4.73 -4.15 11.73
CA GLY A 105 -6.11 -4.55 12.03
C GLY A 105 -7.15 -4.01 11.04
N ASN A 106 -6.93 -2.84 10.44
CA ASN A 106 -7.76 -2.26 9.38
C ASN A 106 -6.90 -1.27 8.54
N PRO A 107 -6.92 -1.34 7.20
CA PRO A 107 -6.18 -0.38 6.36
C PRO A 107 -6.53 1.09 6.63
N LEU A 108 -7.77 1.39 7.07
CA LEU A 108 -8.17 2.74 7.48
C LEU A 108 -7.38 3.23 8.70
N THR A 109 -7.01 2.33 9.63
CA THR A 109 -6.22 2.67 10.82
C THR A 109 -4.84 3.20 10.42
N ALA A 110 -4.20 2.60 9.42
CA ALA A 110 -2.89 3.02 8.95
C ALA A 110 -2.93 4.42 8.31
N VAL A 111 -3.95 4.71 7.50
CA VAL A 111 -4.12 6.05 6.89
C VAL A 111 -4.43 7.10 7.98
N ALA A 112 -5.28 6.77 8.96
CA ALA A 112 -5.55 7.66 10.08
C ALA A 112 -4.29 7.92 10.92
N TRP A 113 -3.49 6.89 11.17
CA TRP A 113 -2.19 7.02 11.85
C TRP A 113 -1.24 7.94 11.09
N LEU A 114 -1.15 7.81 9.75
CA LEU A 114 -0.31 8.67 8.92
C LEU A 114 -0.76 10.13 9.01
N ALA A 115 -2.04 10.41 8.80
CA ALA A 115 -2.60 11.75 8.87
C ALA A 115 -2.36 12.40 10.25
N ASN A 116 -2.53 11.62 11.33
CA ASN A 116 -2.28 12.08 12.69
C ASN A 116 -0.80 12.28 13.02
N THR A 117 0.09 11.51 12.39
CA THR A 117 1.53 11.62 12.58
C THR A 117 2.05 12.87 11.88
N LEU A 118 1.67 13.07 10.62
CA LEU A 118 2.05 14.22 9.81
C LEU A 118 1.42 15.53 10.29
N GLY A 119 0.18 15.49 10.79
CA GLY A 119 -0.50 16.66 11.35
C GLY A 119 0.22 17.28 12.56
N ARG A 120 1.04 16.52 13.30
CA ARG A 120 1.90 17.09 14.37
C ARG A 120 3.03 17.98 13.85
N TYR A 121 3.29 17.91 12.55
CA TYR A 121 4.28 18.71 11.84
C TYR A 121 3.61 19.71 10.88
N ASP A 122 2.30 19.96 11.04
CA ASP A 122 1.50 20.82 10.16
C ASP A 122 1.50 20.39 8.68
N ILE A 123 1.68 19.09 8.42
CA ILE A 123 1.65 18.50 7.08
C ILE A 123 0.29 17.80 6.88
N PRO A 124 -0.61 18.33 6.04
CA PRO A 124 -1.87 17.69 5.71
C PRO A 124 -1.69 16.59 4.66
N LEU A 125 -2.64 15.65 4.60
CA LEU A 125 -2.90 14.85 3.40
C LEU A 125 -3.97 15.56 2.59
N LEU A 126 -3.73 15.77 1.29
CA LEU A 126 -4.59 16.61 0.45
C LEU A 126 -5.55 15.78 -0.42
N ALA A 127 -6.64 16.39 -0.83
CA ALA A 127 -7.51 15.83 -1.85
C ALA A 127 -6.71 15.52 -3.13
N GLY A 128 -6.90 14.31 -3.67
CA GLY A 128 -6.16 13.79 -4.81
C GLY A 128 -4.93 12.94 -4.43
N ASP A 129 -4.45 13.03 -3.19
CA ASP A 129 -3.31 12.21 -2.74
C ASP A 129 -3.64 10.71 -2.81
N ILE A 130 -2.61 9.93 -3.16
CA ILE A 130 -2.62 8.48 -3.14
C ILE A 130 -1.86 8.00 -1.90
N ILE A 131 -2.54 7.27 -1.03
CA ILE A 131 -1.98 6.72 0.19
C ILE A 131 -1.93 5.20 0.08
N LEU A 132 -0.74 4.64 0.19
CA LEU A 132 -0.50 3.21 0.29
C LEU A 132 -0.65 2.82 1.76
N SER A 133 -1.59 1.93 2.08
CA SER A 133 -1.97 1.67 3.47
C SER A 133 -0.95 0.85 4.26
N GLY A 134 -0.01 0.20 3.56
CA GLY A 134 0.85 -0.83 4.09
C GLY A 134 0.47 -2.21 3.56
N SER A 135 1.45 -3.09 3.60
CA SER A 135 1.39 -4.38 2.93
C SER A 135 0.46 -5.40 3.60
N VAL A 136 -0.27 -6.12 2.74
CA VAL A 136 -1.20 -7.19 3.13
C VAL A 136 -0.51 -8.56 3.19
N VAL A 137 0.66 -8.71 2.54
CA VAL A 137 1.39 -9.98 2.40
C VAL A 137 2.90 -9.80 2.59
N PRO A 138 3.68 -10.85 2.88
CA PRO A 138 5.13 -10.72 2.94
C PRO A 138 5.73 -10.20 1.61
N LEU A 139 6.78 -9.38 1.73
CA LEU A 139 7.54 -8.85 0.59
C LEU A 139 8.19 -10.00 -0.20
N GLU A 140 8.11 -9.93 -1.53
CA GLU A 140 8.71 -10.91 -2.45
C GLU A 140 9.86 -10.30 -3.26
N PRO A 141 11.07 -10.87 -3.24
CA PRO A 141 12.14 -10.47 -4.16
C PRO A 141 11.73 -10.62 -5.63
N VAL A 142 12.02 -9.61 -6.44
CA VAL A 142 11.70 -9.60 -7.88
C VAL A 142 12.95 -9.36 -8.72
N ARG A 143 12.96 -9.89 -9.93
CA ARG A 143 14.06 -9.73 -10.90
C ARG A 143 13.50 -9.49 -12.31
N ALA A 144 14.35 -9.02 -13.22
CA ALA A 144 14.00 -8.90 -14.63
C ALA A 144 13.43 -10.23 -15.18
N GLY A 145 12.33 -10.14 -15.91
CA GLY A 145 11.54 -11.25 -16.43
C GLY A 145 10.45 -11.78 -15.49
N ASP A 146 10.37 -11.33 -14.23
CA ASP A 146 9.26 -11.70 -13.36
C ASP A 146 7.98 -10.91 -13.73
N GLU A 147 6.83 -11.58 -13.58
CA GLU A 147 5.49 -11.00 -13.63
C GLU A 147 4.82 -11.15 -12.26
N MET A 148 4.33 -10.04 -11.71
CA MET A 148 3.61 -10.02 -10.44
C MET A 148 2.17 -9.59 -10.67
N ARG A 149 1.24 -10.27 -10.01
CA ARG A 149 -0.20 -9.97 -10.10
C ARG A 149 -0.84 -10.09 -8.72
N CYS A 150 -1.59 -9.09 -8.30
CA CYS A 150 -2.42 -9.18 -7.10
C CYS A 150 -3.90 -9.12 -7.49
N GLU A 151 -4.73 -9.92 -6.84
CA GLU A 151 -6.18 -9.91 -6.96
C GLU A 151 -6.77 -9.53 -5.61
N VAL A 152 -7.62 -8.52 -5.59
CA VAL A 152 -8.36 -8.09 -4.41
C VAL A 152 -9.83 -8.50 -4.59
N GLN A 153 -10.32 -9.35 -3.70
CA GLN A 153 -11.61 -10.01 -3.84
C GLN A 153 -12.76 -9.00 -3.97
N GLY A 154 -13.54 -9.13 -5.05
CA GLY A 154 -14.69 -8.26 -5.34
C GLY A 154 -14.33 -6.85 -5.82
N MET A 155 -13.05 -6.55 -6.01
CA MET A 155 -12.56 -5.25 -6.46
C MET A 155 -11.94 -5.35 -7.86
N GLY A 156 -10.81 -6.04 -7.98
CA GLY A 156 -10.03 -6.05 -9.23
C GLY A 156 -8.61 -6.53 -8.98
N SER A 157 -7.68 -6.15 -9.86
CA SER A 157 -6.27 -6.57 -9.79
C SER A 157 -5.30 -5.45 -10.14
N ALA A 158 -4.07 -5.56 -9.67
CA ALA A 158 -2.91 -4.85 -10.21
C ALA A 158 -1.91 -5.85 -10.80
N HIS A 159 -1.15 -5.41 -11.80
CA HIS A 159 -0.18 -6.24 -12.50
C HIS A 159 1.07 -5.42 -12.84
N CYS A 160 2.25 -6.00 -12.69
CA CYS A 160 3.49 -5.41 -13.17
C CYS A 160 4.45 -6.47 -13.73
N HIS A 161 5.17 -6.10 -14.77
CA HIS A 161 6.19 -6.90 -15.42
C HIS A 161 7.54 -6.19 -15.29
N PHE A 162 8.56 -6.92 -14.85
CA PHE A 162 9.89 -6.38 -14.57
C PHE A 162 10.78 -6.58 -15.80
N VAL A 163 11.30 -5.49 -16.38
CA VAL A 163 12.16 -5.49 -17.57
C VAL A 163 13.60 -5.07 -17.26
#